data_AF-A0A7L2WM21-F1
#
_entry.id   AF-A0A7L2WM21-F1
#
_cell.length_a   1.000
_cell.length_b   1.000
_cell.length_c   1.000
_cell.angle_alpha   90.00
_cell.angle_beta   90.00
_cell.angle_gamma   90.00
#
_symmetry.space_group_name_H-M   'P 1'
#
loop_
_entity.id
_entity.type
_entity.pdbx_description
1 polymer ?
#
loop_
_entity_poly.entity_id
_entity_poly.type
_entity_poly.pdbx_seq_one_letter_code
_entity_poly.pdbx_strand_id
1 'polypeptide(L)' 'NGEQLRIICEDSKYDFRLQEIRDIKEILIIKPILVECNFHMLDRSGINFVSLFFYLQIFHCF' A
#
# COMPACT_ATOMS: atom_id res chain seq x y z
N ASN A 1 -5.84 -3.86 21.26
CA ASN A 1 -4.64 -4.23 22.03
C ASN A 1 -3.37 -4.21 21.18
N GLY A 2 -3.26 -3.32 20.18
CA GLY A 2 -2.10 -3.29 19.27
C GLY A 2 -1.91 -4.52 18.38
N GLU A 3 -2.90 -5.43 18.35
CA GLU A 3 -2.85 -6.66 17.57
C GLU A 3 -3.40 -6.44 16.17
N GLN A 4 -2.65 -6.89 15.16
CA GLN A 4 -3.12 -6.94 13.79
C GLN A 4 -4.09 -8.11 13.61
N LEU A 5 -5.33 -7.81 13.27
CA LEU A 5 -6.39 -8.82 13.17
C LEU A 5 -6.34 -9.59 11.85
N ARG A 6 -5.98 -8.92 10.75
CA ARG A 6 -5.95 -9.50 9.41
C ARG A 6 -5.18 -8.64 8.43
N ILE A 7 -4.83 -9.24 7.30
CA ILE A 7 -4.38 -8.55 6.10
C ILE A 7 -5.60 -8.33 5.20
N ILE A 8 -5.77 -7.11 4.69
CA ILE A 8 -6.88 -6.73 3.80
C ILE A 8 -6.44 -6.89 2.34
N CYS A 9 -5.27 -6.35 2.01
CA CYS A 9 -4.64 -6.44 0.71
C CYS A 9 -3.12 -6.57 0.90
N GLU A 10 -2.49 -7.44 0.12
CA GLU A 10 -1.04 -7.59 0.05
C GLU A 10 -0.63 -7.73 -1.41
N ASP A 11 0.37 -6.96 -1.83
CA ASP A 11 0.98 -7.07 -3.14
C ASP A 11 2.51 -7.05 -3.01
N SER A 12 3.10 -8.24 -2.92
CA SER A 12 4.54 -8.41 -2.79
C SER A 12 5.32 -8.16 -4.09
N LYS A 13 4.63 -8.02 -5.22
CA LYS A 13 5.21 -7.79 -6.55
C LYS A 13 4.65 -6.52 -7.20
N TYR A 14 4.23 -5.57 -6.37
CA TYR A 14 3.64 -4.32 -6.82
C TYR A 14 4.54 -3.61 -7.83
N ASP A 15 3.98 -3.29 -9.00
CA ASP A 15 4.61 -2.46 -10.02
C ASP A 15 3.79 -1.17 -10.16
N PHE A 16 4.43 -0.02 -9.95
CA PHE A 16 3.77 1.29 -10.01
C PHE A 16 3.14 1.60 -11.37
N ARG A 17 3.54 0.88 -12.42
CA ARG A 17 3.00 1.00 -13.79
C ARG A 17 1.71 0.21 -13.98
N LEU A 18 1.40 -0.72 -13.09
CA LEU A 18 0.27 -1.64 -13.18
C LEU A 18 -0.68 -1.42 -11.99
N GLN A 19 -1.38 -0.29 -12.00
CA GLN A 19 -2.37 0.04 -10.99
C GLN A 19 -3.75 -0.45 -11.43
N GLU A 20 -4.38 -1.26 -10.59
CA GLU A 20 -5.73 -1.78 -10.83
C GLU A 20 -6.54 -1.76 -9.53
N ILE A 21 -7.86 -1.60 -9.68
CA ILE A 21 -8.82 -1.75 -8.60
C ILE A 21 -9.16 -3.24 -8.51
N ARG A 22 -9.00 -3.82 -7.32
CA ARG A 22 -9.31 -5.23 -7.05
C ARG A 22 -10.40 -5.33 -6.00
N ASP A 23 -11.44 -6.09 -6.31
CA ASP A 23 -12.51 -6.37 -5.35
C ASP A 23 -11.97 -7.21 -4.19
N ILE A 24 -12.31 -6.81 -2.97
CA ILE A 24 -12.04 -7.59 -1.77
C ILE A 24 -13.04 -8.76 -1.77
N LYS A 25 -12.53 -9.98 -1.55
CA LYS A 25 -13.31 -11.23 -1.65
C LYS A 25 -14.49 -11.33 -0.67
N GLU A 26 -14.51 -10.52 0.38
CA GLU A 26 -15.53 -10.52 1.40
C GLU A 26 -15.76 -9.12 1.98
N ILE A 27 -16.96 -8.89 2.51
CA ILE A 27 -17.33 -7.62 3.14
C ILE A 27 -16.63 -7.52 4.49
N LEU A 28 -15.88 -6.44 4.70
CA LEU A 28 -15.10 -6.22 5.93
C LEU A 28 -15.65 -5.07 6.74
N ILE A 29 -15.79 -5.28 8.05
CA ILE A 29 -15.98 -4.17 8.99
C ILE A 29 -14.62 -3.54 9.23
N ILE A 30 -14.44 -2.32 8.72
CA ILE A 30 -13.18 -1.60 8.85
C ILE A 30 -12.99 -1.11 10.30
N LYS A 31 -11.93 -1.59 10.92
CA LYS A 31 -11.32 -1.05 12.15
C LYS A 31 -10.12 -0.17 11.75
N PRO A 32 -9.44 0.53 12.67
CA PRO A 32 -8.25 1.31 12.32
C PRO A 32 -7.28 0.49 11.47
N ILE A 33 -6.93 1.02 10.31
CA ILE A 33 -6.11 0.34 9.31
C ILE A 33 -4.65 0.76 9.46
N LEU A 34 -3.76 -0.18 9.15
CA LEU A 34 -2.33 0.05 9.00
C LEU A 34 -1.97 -0.23 7.54
N VAL A 35 -1.18 0.66 6.95
CA VAL A 35 -0.64 0.46 5.61
C VAL A 35 0.88 0.53 5.69
N GLU A 36 1.53 -0.50 5.16
CA GLU A 36 2.98 -0.60 5.09
C GLU A 36 3.41 -0.68 3.62
N CYS A 37 4.48 0.00 3.26
CA CYS A 37 5.05 -0.01 1.92
C CYS A 37 6.56 -0.21 2.00
N ASN A 38 7.07 -1.13 1.19
CA ASN A 38 8.49 -1.43 1.10
C ASN A 38 9.06 -0.81 -0.19
N PHE A 39 10.16 -0.07 -0.06
CA PHE A 39 10.79 0.64 -1.18
C PHE A 39 12.20 0.11 -1.45
N HIS A 40 12.47 -0.24 -2.70
CA HIS A 40 13.83 -0.55 -3.16
C HIS A 40 14.42 0.64 -3.92
N MET A 41 15.60 1.07 -3.49
CA MET A 41 16.23 2.33 -3.92
C MET A 41 17.58 2.10 -4.63
N LEU A 42 17.82 0.86 -5.11
CA LEU A 42 19.13 0.37 -5.55
C LEU A 42 19.76 1.20 -6.68
N ASP A 43 18.95 1.84 -7.54
CA ASP A 43 19.43 2.58 -8.72
C ASP A 43 19.41 4.11 -8.55
N ARG A 44 19.22 4.62 -7.32
CA ARG A 44 19.12 6.07 -7.05
C ARG A 44 20.27 6.51 -6.15
N SER A 45 21.02 7.51 -6.59
CA SER A 45 22.15 8.08 -5.82
C SER A 45 21.74 9.17 -4.81
N GLY A 46 20.45 9.49 -4.70
CA GLY A 46 19.93 10.58 -3.87
C GLY A 46 18.81 10.14 -2.93
N ILE A 47 18.50 11.01 -1.95
CA ILE A 47 17.37 10.84 -1.03
C ILE A 47 16.08 11.08 -1.82
N ASN A 48 15.12 10.14 -1.73
CA ASN A 48 13.77 10.38 -2.25
C ASN A 48 12.85 10.86 -1.14
N PHE A 49 12.07 11.89 -1.45
CA PHE A 49 11.02 12.39 -0.57
C PHE A 49 9.68 11.83 -1.03
N VAL A 50 8.86 11.42 -0.07
CA VAL A 50 7.48 11.01 -0.34
C VAL A 50 6.70 12.26 -0.76
N SER A 51 6.10 12.22 -1.95
CA SER A 51 5.28 13.31 -2.49
C SER A 51 3.80 13.03 -2.31
N LEU A 52 2.96 14.06 -2.45
CA LEU A 52 1.50 13.94 -2.40
C LEU A 52 0.94 12.89 -3.38
N PHE A 53 1.59 12.73 -4.54
CA PHE A 53 1.21 11.74 -5.54
C PHE A 53 1.26 10.31 -4.97
N PHE A 54 2.28 10.01 -4.16
CA PHE A 54 2.43 8.70 -3.54
C PHE A 54 1.34 8.41 -2.49
N TYR A 55 0.94 9.42 -1.71
CA TYR A 55 -0.17 9.28 -0.77
C TYR A 55 -1.48 8.92 -1.47
N LEU A 56 -1.80 9.62 -2.56
CA LEU A 56 -3.01 9.35 -3.34
C LEU A 56 -3.00 7.94 -3.94
N GLN A 57 -1.83 7.45 -4.35
CA GLN A 57 -1.67 6.11 -4.88
C GLN A 57 -1.93 5.02 -3.83
N ILE A 58 -1.50 5.24 -2.58
CA ILE A 58 -1.84 4.33 -1.46
C ILE A 58 -3.35 4.30 -1.23
N PHE A 59 -4.01 5.46 -1.20
CA PHE A 59 -5.46 5.53 -0.99
C PHE A 59 -6.26 4.96 -2.16
N HIS A 60 -5.76 5.05 -3.40
CA HIS A 60 -6.43 4.48 -4.57
C HIS A 60 -6.28 2.94 -4.66
N CYS A 61 -5.29 2.36 -3.98
CA CYS A 61 -5.16 0.91 -3.84
C CYS A 61 -6.06 0.32 -2.74
N PHE A 62 -6.75 1.15 -1.95
CA PHE A 62 -7.65 0.74 -0.87
C PHE A 62 -9.11 1.13 -1.12
#